data_AF-A0AAD5VGD6-F1
#
_entry.id   AF-A0AAD5VGD6-F1
#
_cell.length_a   1.000
_cell.length_b   1.000
_cell.length_c   1.000
_cell.angle_alpha   90.00
_cell.angle_beta   90.00
_cell.angle_gamma   90.00
#
_symmetry.space_group_name_H-M   'P 1'
#
loop_
_entity.id
_entity.type
_entity.pdbx_description
1 polymer ?
#
loop_
_entity_poly.entity_id
_entity_poly.type
_entity_poly.pdbx_seq_one_letter_code
_entity_poly.pdbx_strand_id
1 'polypeptide(L)'
;MVAWCTKPGRGTRLIPQGALTGVQYIKTPDYAQVVGFIDQTQINLNGGDFGGEMDPHGADLRGNPIGGIFFSSIFSSDGNMQQVPEWNNFMGGNAFCLKVCNPNNPASTKYCQNIYDRIGCAYNVPNQAQNGTFEACQGDDMDPPGTYTSNGVVMTYTQPAESLGPITSIPYTARIPASSNCVSSASSALYTGLPTPTNLPSPSASVVVSTGSNGVVTTATRSGAAAGASNTTSPNSASGLAISSVSIFGAVLASLLFA
;
A
#
# COMPACT_ATOMS: atom_id res chain seq x y z
N MET A 1 18.66 -0.63 2.56
CA MET A 1 17.21 -0.64 2.82
C MET A 1 16.86 0.48 3.79
N VAL A 2 15.72 1.16 3.64
CA VAL A 2 15.39 2.38 4.43
C VAL A 2 13.94 2.35 4.92
N ALA A 3 13.69 2.63 6.19
CA ALA A 3 12.32 2.63 6.72
C ALA A 3 11.58 3.95 6.51
N TRP A 4 10.30 3.82 6.17
CA TRP A 4 9.33 4.89 5.94
C TRP A 4 8.08 4.64 6.79
N CYS A 5 7.58 5.69 7.43
CA CYS A 5 6.37 5.66 8.24
C CYS A 5 5.43 6.81 7.87
N THR A 6 4.14 6.62 8.09
CA THR A 6 3.14 7.67 7.92
C THR A 6 3.15 8.70 9.07
N LYS A 7 3.75 8.35 10.22
CA LYS A 7 3.85 9.18 11.43
C LYS A 7 5.29 9.33 11.91
N PRO A 8 5.67 10.47 12.52
CA PRO A 8 6.98 10.67 13.12
C PRO A 8 7.17 9.89 14.43
N GLY A 9 8.40 9.94 14.98
CA GLY A 9 8.71 9.44 16.32
C GLY A 9 9.46 8.11 16.39
N ARG A 10 9.81 7.50 15.24
CA ARG A 10 10.46 6.17 15.18
C ARG A 10 11.84 6.16 14.48
N GLY A 11 12.42 7.34 14.25
CA GLY A 11 13.71 7.46 13.54
C GLY A 11 13.67 7.05 12.07
N THR A 12 12.47 6.94 11.49
CA THR A 12 12.23 6.58 10.09
C THR A 12 12.02 7.83 9.22
N ARG A 13 12.11 7.66 7.90
CA ARG A 13 11.65 8.68 6.97
C ARG A 13 10.12 8.78 7.00
N LEU A 14 9.59 9.93 6.61
CA LEU A 14 8.15 10.12 6.54
C LEU A 14 7.65 9.93 5.11
N ILE A 15 6.62 9.12 4.95
CA ILE A 15 5.92 8.96 3.68
C ILE A 15 5.27 10.29 3.33
N PRO A 16 5.59 10.90 2.19
CA PRO A 16 4.97 12.15 1.79
C PRO A 16 3.45 12.02 1.68
N GLN A 17 2.73 13.07 2.08
CA GLN A 17 1.29 13.11 1.91
C GLN A 17 0.93 12.97 0.43
N GLY A 18 -0.01 12.07 0.12
CA GLY A 18 -0.43 11.78 -1.24
C GLY A 18 0.38 10.69 -1.94
N ALA A 19 1.48 10.20 -1.34
CA ALA A 19 2.18 9.04 -1.86
C ALA A 19 1.31 7.77 -1.76
N LEU A 20 0.64 7.54 -0.62
CA LEU A 20 -0.37 6.48 -0.52
C LEU A 20 -1.65 6.93 -1.23
N THR A 21 -2.11 6.15 -2.21
CA THR A 21 -3.30 6.45 -3.01
C THR A 21 -4.50 5.58 -2.63
N GLY A 22 -4.29 4.52 -1.86
CA GLY A 22 -5.34 3.71 -1.24
C GLY A 22 -4.75 2.73 -0.25
N VAL A 23 -5.46 2.45 0.85
CA VAL A 23 -5.01 1.56 1.93
C VAL A 23 -6.19 0.78 2.49
N GLN A 24 -6.04 -0.53 2.59
CA GLN A 24 -6.94 -1.41 3.33
C GLN A 24 -6.16 -2.11 4.44
N TYR A 25 -6.61 -1.92 5.67
CA TYR A 25 -6.17 -2.69 6.82
C TYR A 25 -7.23 -3.74 7.18
N ILE A 26 -6.79 -4.97 7.43
CA ILE A 26 -7.66 -6.07 7.86
C ILE A 26 -7.06 -6.69 9.11
N LYS A 27 -7.87 -6.83 10.16
CA LYS A 27 -7.54 -7.63 11.35
C LYS A 27 -8.38 -8.90 11.37
N THR A 28 -7.72 -10.05 11.47
CA THR A 28 -8.35 -11.37 11.63
C THR A 28 -7.99 -11.94 13.01
N PRO A 29 -8.50 -13.13 13.40
CA PRO A 29 -8.08 -13.82 14.61
C PRO A 29 -6.58 -14.19 14.61
N ASP A 30 -6.05 -14.60 13.46
CA ASP A 30 -4.71 -15.15 13.35
C ASP A 30 -3.68 -14.21 12.71
N TYR A 31 -4.08 -13.15 12.02
CA TYR A 31 -3.12 -12.19 11.44
C TYR A 31 -3.76 -10.81 11.26
N ALA A 32 -2.90 -9.86 10.94
CA ALA A 32 -3.33 -8.56 10.49
C ALA A 32 -2.49 -8.12 9.31
N GLN A 33 -3.12 -7.42 8.38
CA GLN A 33 -2.47 -6.97 7.16
C GLN A 33 -2.82 -5.54 6.82
N VAL A 34 -1.89 -4.86 6.16
CA VAL A 34 -2.10 -3.57 5.50
C VAL A 34 -1.66 -3.73 4.07
N VAL A 35 -2.57 -3.47 3.14
CA VAL A 35 -2.31 -3.52 1.70
C VAL A 35 -2.72 -2.20 1.09
N GLY A 36 -1.97 -1.73 0.11
CA GLY A 36 -2.30 -0.47 -0.53
C GLY A 36 -1.50 -0.19 -1.78
N PHE A 37 -1.82 0.98 -2.34
CA PHE A 37 -1.17 1.54 -3.50
C PHE A 37 -0.34 2.74 -3.08
N ILE A 38 0.85 2.85 -3.66
CA ILE A 38 1.81 3.89 -3.32
C ILE A 38 2.53 4.38 -4.58
N ASP A 39 2.69 5.68 -4.72
CA ASP A 39 3.66 6.26 -5.64
C ASP A 39 5.06 5.98 -5.08
N GLN A 40 5.67 4.90 -5.57
CA GLN A 40 6.93 4.40 -5.05
C GLN A 40 8.10 5.37 -5.29
N THR A 41 7.98 6.27 -6.27
CA THR A 41 9.02 7.28 -6.56
C THR A 41 9.17 8.28 -5.42
N GLN A 42 8.13 8.46 -4.61
CA GLN A 42 8.14 9.33 -3.44
C GLN A 42 8.77 8.69 -2.20
N ILE A 43 9.10 7.39 -2.25
CA ILE A 43 9.77 6.66 -1.17
C ILE A 43 11.11 6.07 -1.59
N ASN A 44 11.76 6.70 -2.57
CA ASN A 44 13.08 6.34 -3.11
C ASN A 44 13.15 4.94 -3.75
N LEU A 45 12.05 4.49 -4.35
CA LEU A 45 12.05 3.35 -5.27
C LEU A 45 11.96 3.87 -6.71
N ASN A 46 12.71 3.26 -7.63
CA ASN A 46 12.67 3.65 -9.04
C ASN A 46 11.30 3.34 -9.62
N GLY A 47 10.76 4.20 -10.50
CA GLY A 47 9.52 3.88 -11.22
C GLY A 47 9.67 2.59 -12.03
N GLY A 48 8.69 1.70 -11.93
CA GLY A 48 8.73 0.39 -12.61
C GLY A 48 9.55 -0.68 -11.88
N ASP A 49 10.16 -0.37 -10.74
CA ASP A 49 10.77 -1.37 -9.87
C ASP A 49 9.66 -2.24 -9.23
N PHE A 50 9.70 -3.54 -9.46
CA PHE A 50 8.75 -4.50 -8.89
C PHE A 50 9.09 -4.88 -7.45
N GLY A 51 10.27 -4.47 -6.97
CA GLY A 51 10.79 -4.71 -5.64
C GLY A 51 10.84 -6.18 -5.24
N GLY A 52 10.47 -6.49 -4.00
CA GLY A 52 10.58 -7.84 -3.45
C GLY A 52 9.97 -8.00 -2.05
N GLU A 53 10.18 -9.16 -1.45
CA GLU A 53 9.80 -9.46 -0.06
C GLU A 53 10.89 -9.02 0.92
N MET A 54 10.43 -8.57 2.07
CA MET A 54 11.17 -8.55 3.32
C MET A 54 10.48 -9.40 4.36
N ASP A 55 11.26 -10.14 5.13
CA ASP A 55 10.78 -11.14 6.06
C ASP A 55 11.85 -11.55 7.10
N PRO A 56 11.47 -12.32 8.14
CA PRO A 56 12.40 -12.77 9.19
C PRO A 56 13.21 -14.02 8.81
N HIS A 57 12.93 -14.66 7.68
CA HIS A 57 13.41 -15.99 7.29
C HIS A 57 14.18 -16.01 5.96
N GLY A 58 14.80 -14.89 5.56
CA GLY A 58 15.64 -14.79 4.36
C GLY A 58 16.61 -15.96 4.17
N ALA A 59 17.25 -16.09 3.00
CA ALA A 59 17.93 -17.34 2.56
C ALA A 59 18.90 -18.03 3.55
N ASP A 60 19.47 -17.32 4.53
CA ASP A 60 20.35 -17.82 5.58
C ASP A 60 19.71 -17.92 6.98
N LEU A 61 18.39 -17.74 7.05
CA LEU A 61 17.53 -17.71 8.24
C LEU A 61 17.82 -16.56 9.22
N ARG A 62 18.44 -15.47 8.75
CA ARG A 62 18.76 -14.28 9.58
C ARG A 62 17.90 -13.05 9.24
N GLY A 63 16.91 -13.22 8.37
CA GLY A 63 16.06 -12.17 7.83
C GLY A 63 16.62 -11.51 6.57
N ASN A 64 15.71 -10.99 5.73
CA ASN A 64 16.01 -10.21 4.52
C ASN A 64 15.29 -8.85 4.62
N PRO A 65 15.90 -7.86 5.28
CA PRO A 65 17.30 -7.80 5.60
C PRO A 65 17.61 -8.41 6.96
N ILE A 66 18.89 -8.68 7.15
CA ILE A 66 19.43 -9.07 8.44
C ILE A 66 19.13 -7.99 9.48
N GLY A 67 18.55 -8.40 10.61
CA GLY A 67 18.18 -7.50 11.70
C GLY A 67 16.82 -6.81 11.54
N GLY A 68 16.05 -7.16 10.50
CA GLY A 68 14.64 -6.75 10.39
C GLY A 68 13.82 -7.33 11.53
N ILE A 69 13.26 -6.46 12.37
CA ILE A 69 12.41 -6.84 13.51
C ILE A 69 11.09 -6.06 13.45
N PHE A 70 9.99 -6.76 13.71
CA PHE A 70 8.66 -6.16 13.74
C PHE A 70 8.15 -6.08 15.17
N PHE A 71 7.60 -4.93 15.56
CA PHE A 71 6.90 -4.76 16.83
C PHE A 71 5.51 -4.22 16.59
N SER A 72 4.54 -4.75 17.34
CA SER A 72 3.15 -4.29 17.27
C SER A 72 2.43 -4.52 18.59
N SER A 73 1.44 -3.67 18.87
CA SER A 73 0.48 -3.85 19.97
C SER A 73 -0.83 -4.52 19.51
N ILE A 74 -0.98 -4.81 18.21
CA ILE A 74 -2.25 -5.25 17.62
C ILE A 74 -2.86 -6.52 18.24
N PHE A 75 -2.00 -7.42 18.72
CA PHE A 75 -2.37 -8.64 19.43
C PHE A 75 -1.99 -8.58 20.92
N SER A 76 -1.56 -7.43 21.42
CA SER A 76 -1.26 -7.28 22.85
C SER A 76 -2.54 -7.11 23.64
N SER A 77 -2.65 -7.83 24.75
CA SER A 77 -3.77 -7.71 25.69
C SER A 77 -3.70 -6.46 26.56
N ASP A 78 -2.49 -5.94 26.80
CA ASP A 78 -2.18 -4.78 27.64
C ASP A 78 -1.89 -3.49 26.83
N GLY A 79 -1.96 -3.58 25.50
CA GLY A 79 -1.65 -2.48 24.58
C GLY A 79 -0.16 -2.18 24.41
N ASN A 80 0.74 -2.89 25.08
CA ASN A 80 2.18 -2.70 24.93
C ASN A 80 2.67 -3.24 23.57
N MET A 81 3.75 -2.65 23.06
CA MET A 81 4.41 -3.14 21.85
C MET A 81 5.16 -4.43 22.19
N GLN A 82 4.84 -5.51 21.47
CA GLN A 82 5.57 -6.77 21.55
C GLN A 82 6.18 -7.10 20.19
N GLN A 83 7.24 -7.91 20.20
CA GLN A 83 7.84 -8.39 18.96
C GLN A 83 6.87 -9.37 18.27
N VAL A 84 6.70 -9.20 16.96
CA VAL A 84 5.96 -10.15 16.12
C VAL A 84 6.98 -10.87 15.23
N PRO A 85 7.32 -12.13 15.52
CA PRO A 85 8.42 -12.82 14.85
C PRO A 85 8.07 -13.27 13.43
N GLU A 86 6.79 -13.38 13.10
CA GLU A 86 6.30 -13.90 11.83
C GLU A 86 5.60 -12.80 11.03
N TRP A 87 6.23 -12.38 9.93
CA TRP A 87 5.74 -11.29 9.09
C TRP A 87 6.25 -11.42 7.65
N ASN A 88 5.58 -10.73 6.74
CA ASN A 88 6.09 -10.49 5.40
C ASN A 88 5.73 -9.07 4.95
N ASN A 89 6.63 -8.42 4.24
CA ASN A 89 6.42 -7.11 3.64
C ASN A 89 6.88 -7.11 2.19
N PHE A 90 5.95 -6.88 1.29
CA PHE A 90 6.26 -6.70 -0.13
C PHE A 90 6.09 -5.22 -0.48
N MET A 91 6.99 -4.72 -1.31
CA MET A 91 6.99 -3.31 -1.76
C MET A 91 7.49 -3.26 -3.21
N GLY A 92 6.74 -2.59 -4.10
CA GLY A 92 7.11 -2.42 -5.51
C GLY A 92 5.90 -2.50 -6.44
N GLY A 93 6.08 -2.14 -7.72
CA GLY A 93 4.99 -2.13 -8.70
C GLY A 93 3.85 -1.16 -8.38
N ASN A 94 4.15 -0.08 -7.67
CA ASN A 94 3.24 0.92 -7.11
C ASN A 94 2.24 0.35 -6.09
N ALA A 95 2.60 -0.76 -5.46
CA ALA A 95 1.81 -1.40 -4.43
C ALA A 95 2.71 -1.84 -3.26
N PHE A 96 2.06 -2.11 -2.14
CA PHE A 96 2.71 -2.75 -1.00
C PHE A 96 1.71 -3.63 -0.26
N CYS A 97 2.22 -4.64 0.42
CA CYS A 97 1.48 -5.33 1.46
C CYS A 97 2.40 -5.65 2.62
N LEU A 98 1.86 -5.61 3.82
CA LEU A 98 2.51 -6.01 5.06
C LEU A 98 1.53 -6.89 5.79
N LYS A 99 1.96 -8.07 6.22
CA LYS A 99 1.18 -8.94 7.08
C LYS A 99 2.01 -9.42 8.25
N VAL A 100 1.36 -9.51 9.40
CA VAL A 100 1.96 -9.97 10.65
C VAL A 100 1.04 -11.00 11.28
N CYS A 101 1.60 -12.11 11.74
CA CYS A 101 0.84 -13.20 12.32
C CYS A 101 0.78 -13.07 13.84
N ASN A 102 -0.34 -13.51 14.41
CA ASN A 102 -0.60 -13.39 15.84
C ASN A 102 0.46 -14.17 16.64
N PRO A 103 1.35 -13.49 17.39
CA PRO A 103 2.44 -14.17 18.11
C PRO A 103 1.92 -15.00 19.29
N ASN A 104 0.68 -14.78 19.73
CA ASN A 104 0.08 -15.51 20.84
C ASN A 104 -0.53 -16.85 20.41
N ASN A 105 -0.62 -17.13 19.10
CA ASN A 105 -1.12 -18.38 18.57
C ASN A 105 -0.11 -19.02 17.61
N PRO A 106 0.61 -20.09 18.03
CA PRO A 106 1.58 -20.77 17.18
C PRO A 106 0.99 -21.31 15.86
N ALA A 107 -0.32 -21.56 15.79
CA ALA A 107 -0.97 -22.01 14.56
C ALA A 107 -1.09 -20.90 13.50
N SER A 108 -0.90 -19.62 13.88
CA SER A 108 -1.00 -18.48 12.98
C SER A 108 0.22 -18.34 12.05
N THR A 109 1.37 -18.92 12.39
CA THR A 109 2.60 -18.83 11.59
C THR A 109 2.43 -19.35 10.16
N LYS A 110 1.51 -20.30 9.96
CA LYS A 110 1.15 -20.83 8.63
C LYS A 110 0.60 -19.77 7.66
N TYR A 111 0.13 -18.63 8.16
CA TYR A 111 -0.35 -17.56 7.28
C TYR A 111 0.78 -16.63 6.83
N CYS A 112 1.90 -16.52 7.56
CA CYS A 112 3.03 -15.65 7.24
C CYS A 112 4.22 -16.44 6.68
N GLN A 113 3.95 -17.40 5.80
CA GLN A 113 5.01 -18.16 5.14
C GLN A 113 5.87 -17.25 4.26
N ASN A 114 7.19 -17.45 4.30
CA ASN A 114 8.18 -16.69 3.53
C ASN A 114 8.82 -17.53 2.40
N ILE A 115 8.20 -18.65 2.03
CA ILE A 115 8.66 -19.53 0.94
C ILE A 115 7.95 -19.23 -0.40
N TYR A 116 7.08 -18.22 -0.42
CA TYR A 116 6.25 -17.82 -1.56
C TYR A 116 6.52 -16.35 -1.99
N ASP A 117 7.73 -15.87 -1.73
CA ASP A 117 8.20 -14.51 -2.01
C ASP A 117 8.05 -14.10 -3.49
N ARG A 118 8.32 -15.01 -4.42
CA ARG A 118 8.31 -14.74 -5.86
C ARG A 118 6.92 -14.55 -6.46
N ILE A 119 5.86 -14.92 -5.73
CA ILE A 119 4.46 -14.74 -6.17
C ILE A 119 3.78 -13.51 -5.54
N GLY A 120 4.45 -12.82 -4.62
CA GLY A 120 4.09 -11.46 -4.19
C GLY A 120 2.77 -11.31 -3.42
N CYS A 121 2.29 -10.06 -3.31
CA CYS A 121 1.13 -9.69 -2.49
C CYS A 121 -0.16 -10.43 -2.85
N ALA A 122 -0.40 -10.68 -4.14
CA ALA A 122 -1.67 -11.26 -4.59
C ALA A 122 -1.94 -12.64 -3.98
N TYR A 123 -0.88 -13.39 -3.65
CA TYR A 123 -0.96 -14.74 -3.10
C TYR A 123 -0.62 -14.81 -1.62
N ASN A 124 0.30 -13.95 -1.15
CA ASN A 124 0.69 -13.92 0.25
C ASN A 124 -0.26 -13.09 1.11
N VAL A 125 -0.87 -12.04 0.57
CA VAL A 125 -1.69 -11.08 1.33
C VAL A 125 -2.94 -10.70 0.52
N PRO A 126 -3.82 -11.67 0.19
CA PRO A 126 -5.02 -11.43 -0.61
C PRO A 126 -5.93 -10.41 0.08
N ASN A 127 -6.44 -9.45 -0.70
CA ASN A 127 -7.11 -8.26 -0.20
C ASN A 127 -8.04 -7.65 -1.27
N GLN A 128 -8.82 -6.64 -0.89
CA GLN A 128 -9.69 -5.86 -1.79
C GLN A 128 -9.35 -4.36 -1.75
N ALA A 129 -8.09 -3.98 -1.54
CA ALA A 129 -7.69 -2.57 -1.51
C ALA A 129 -8.04 -1.87 -2.82
N GLN A 130 -8.49 -0.61 -2.72
CA GLN A 130 -8.90 0.21 -3.87
C GLN A 130 -8.23 1.58 -3.82
N ASN A 131 -7.84 2.11 -4.98
CA ASN A 131 -7.40 3.50 -5.10
C ASN A 131 -8.54 4.45 -4.68
N GLY A 132 -8.18 5.50 -3.94
CA GLY A 132 -9.11 6.47 -3.37
C GLY A 132 -9.73 6.04 -2.04
N THR A 133 -9.57 4.78 -1.64
CA THR A 133 -10.18 4.23 -0.42
C THR A 133 -9.15 4.02 0.67
N PHE A 134 -9.47 4.47 1.88
CA PHE A 134 -8.67 4.26 3.08
C PHE A 134 -9.59 3.66 4.14
N GLU A 135 -9.35 2.42 4.51
CA GLU A 135 -10.28 1.69 5.37
C GLU A 135 -9.61 0.69 6.30
N ALA A 136 -10.34 0.38 7.37
CA ALA A 136 -10.00 -0.64 8.35
C ALA A 136 -11.16 -1.59 8.53
N CYS A 137 -10.92 -2.88 8.34
CA CYS A 137 -11.91 -3.94 8.41
C CYS A 137 -11.51 -5.01 9.42
N GLN A 138 -12.51 -5.75 9.88
CA GLN A 138 -12.31 -7.11 10.37
C GLN A 138 -12.34 -8.08 9.19
N GLY A 139 -11.74 -9.25 9.33
CA GLY A 139 -11.79 -10.27 8.28
C GLY A 139 -11.65 -11.69 8.79
N ASP A 140 -12.06 -12.62 7.95
CA ASP A 140 -11.83 -14.04 8.15
C ASP A 140 -10.39 -14.42 7.78
N ASP A 141 -9.89 -15.52 8.32
CA ASP A 141 -8.57 -16.02 7.95
C ASP A 141 -8.52 -16.50 6.50
N MET A 142 -7.42 -16.17 5.82
CA MET A 142 -7.07 -16.70 4.51
C MET A 142 -6.70 -18.17 4.54
N ASP A 143 -6.68 -18.79 3.37
CA ASP A 143 -6.01 -20.08 3.22
C ASP A 143 -4.49 -19.84 3.36
N PRO A 144 -3.73 -20.73 3.99
CA PRO A 144 -2.27 -20.61 4.04
C PRO A 144 -1.69 -20.39 2.63
N PRO A 145 -0.69 -19.50 2.44
CA PRO A 145 -0.07 -19.31 1.14
C PRO A 145 0.32 -20.65 0.49
N GLY A 146 0.09 -20.76 -0.81
CA GLY A 146 0.25 -22.02 -1.57
C GLY A 146 -0.88 -23.03 -1.43
N THR A 147 -1.86 -22.84 -0.53
CA THR A 147 -3.03 -23.72 -0.41
C THR A 147 -4.21 -23.17 -1.21
N TYR A 148 -4.90 -24.02 -1.95
CA TYR A 148 -6.10 -23.65 -2.70
C TYR A 148 -7.06 -24.83 -2.85
N THR A 149 -8.35 -24.57 -3.05
CA THR A 149 -9.35 -25.61 -3.29
C THR A 149 -9.75 -25.63 -4.75
N SER A 150 -9.70 -26.80 -5.39
CA SER A 150 -10.17 -27.02 -6.76
C SER A 150 -11.09 -28.22 -6.80
N ASN A 151 -12.31 -28.04 -7.32
CA ASN A 151 -13.35 -29.07 -7.38
C ASN A 151 -13.62 -29.75 -6.02
N GLY A 152 -13.59 -28.97 -4.93
CA GLY A 152 -13.81 -29.46 -3.56
C GLY A 152 -12.62 -30.19 -2.92
N VAL A 153 -11.48 -30.26 -3.60
CA VAL A 153 -10.25 -30.90 -3.09
C VAL A 153 -9.22 -29.82 -2.75
N VAL A 154 -8.62 -29.93 -1.56
CA VAL A 154 -7.51 -29.07 -1.14
C VAL A 154 -6.24 -29.49 -1.86
N MET A 155 -5.62 -28.54 -2.53
CA MET A 155 -4.40 -28.69 -3.31
C MET A 155 -3.31 -27.76 -2.75
N THR A 156 -2.06 -28.08 -3.06
CA THR A 156 -0.90 -27.27 -2.69
C THR A 156 -0.12 -26.89 -3.94
N TYR A 157 0.34 -25.64 -3.98
CA TYR A 157 1.28 -25.11 -4.94
C TYR A 157 2.67 -25.05 -4.31
N THR A 158 3.69 -25.43 -5.06
CA THR A 158 5.09 -25.25 -4.68
C THR A 158 5.71 -24.22 -5.60
N GLN A 159 6.28 -23.16 -5.01
CA GLN A 159 6.97 -22.14 -5.77
C GLN A 159 8.23 -22.73 -6.44
N PRO A 160 8.41 -22.57 -7.76
CA PRO A 160 9.63 -22.99 -8.44
C PRO A 160 10.87 -22.27 -7.89
N ALA A 161 12.04 -22.91 -7.99
CA ALA A 161 13.31 -22.26 -7.65
C ALA A 161 13.65 -21.09 -8.59
N GLU A 162 14.39 -20.11 -8.11
CA GLU A 162 14.83 -18.95 -8.91
C GLU A 162 15.67 -19.33 -10.13
N SER A 163 16.45 -20.42 -10.02
CA SER A 163 17.28 -20.95 -11.11
C SER A 163 16.50 -21.38 -12.35
N LEU A 164 15.19 -21.59 -12.23
CA LEU A 164 14.30 -21.92 -13.35
C LEU A 164 13.79 -20.68 -14.10
N GLY A 165 14.26 -19.49 -13.74
CA GLY A 165 13.84 -18.23 -14.36
C GLY A 165 12.48 -17.76 -13.83
N PRO A 166 11.89 -16.71 -14.44
CA PRO A 166 10.67 -16.07 -13.95
C PRO A 166 9.48 -17.03 -13.91
N ILE A 167 8.61 -16.86 -12.90
CA ILE A 167 7.34 -17.60 -12.83
C ILE A 167 6.38 -17.00 -13.87
N THR A 168 6.07 -17.75 -14.92
CA THR A 168 5.21 -17.30 -16.02
C THR A 168 3.74 -17.70 -15.85
N SER A 169 3.43 -18.61 -14.93
CA SER A 169 2.06 -19.08 -14.68
C SER A 169 1.91 -19.62 -13.26
N ILE A 170 0.76 -19.36 -12.65
CA ILE A 170 0.34 -19.91 -11.37
C ILE A 170 -1.03 -20.57 -11.59
N PRO A 171 -1.24 -21.84 -11.18
CA PRO A 171 -2.41 -22.63 -11.61
C PRO A 171 -3.70 -22.30 -10.83
N TYR A 172 -3.68 -21.29 -9.96
CA TYR A 172 -4.80 -20.93 -9.11
C TYR A 172 -4.82 -19.43 -8.85
N THR A 173 -5.96 -18.93 -8.36
CA THR A 173 -6.10 -17.58 -7.80
C THR A 173 -6.27 -17.72 -6.29
N ALA A 174 -5.51 -16.96 -5.50
CA ALA A 174 -5.69 -16.97 -4.04
C ALA A 174 -7.09 -16.49 -3.66
N ARG A 175 -7.74 -17.20 -2.73
CA ARG A 175 -9.03 -16.79 -2.18
C ARG A 175 -8.84 -15.50 -1.38
N ILE A 176 -9.68 -14.51 -1.65
CA ILE A 176 -9.78 -13.32 -0.81
C ILE A 176 -10.84 -13.60 0.27
N PRO A 177 -10.48 -13.62 1.56
CA PRO A 177 -11.44 -13.86 2.64
C PRO A 177 -12.48 -12.75 2.74
N ALA A 178 -13.61 -13.07 3.35
CA ALA A 178 -14.64 -12.07 3.62
C ALA A 178 -14.09 -11.02 4.59
N SER A 179 -14.43 -9.76 4.34
CA SER A 179 -14.18 -8.64 5.25
C SER A 179 -15.50 -8.11 5.78
N SER A 180 -15.49 -7.61 7.00
CA SER A 180 -16.66 -7.09 7.71
C SER A 180 -16.30 -5.89 8.58
N ASN A 181 -17.30 -5.15 9.05
CA ASN A 181 -17.12 -4.00 9.94
C ASN A 181 -16.10 -2.97 9.41
N CYS A 182 -16.09 -2.75 8.09
CA CYS A 182 -15.17 -1.82 7.44
C CYS A 182 -15.53 -0.37 7.79
N VAL A 183 -14.53 0.37 8.25
CA VAL A 183 -14.63 1.80 8.57
C VAL A 183 -13.70 2.57 7.65
N SER A 184 -14.27 3.44 6.82
CA SER A 184 -13.49 4.34 5.97
C SER A 184 -12.99 5.56 6.74
N SER A 185 -11.87 6.11 6.32
CA SER A 185 -11.26 7.32 6.88
C SER A 185 -10.71 8.22 5.78
N ALA A 186 -10.51 9.50 6.08
CA ALA A 186 -9.76 10.37 5.17
C ALA A 186 -8.28 9.98 5.15
N SER A 187 -7.62 10.07 3.99
CA SER A 187 -6.18 9.78 3.87
C SER A 187 -5.32 10.65 4.79
N SER A 188 -5.75 11.89 5.06
CA SER A 188 -5.09 12.83 5.98
C SER A 188 -4.96 12.28 7.41
N ALA A 189 -5.82 11.36 7.83
CA ALA A 189 -5.73 10.72 9.15
C ALA A 189 -4.48 9.83 9.31
N LEU A 190 -3.84 9.42 8.20
CA LEU A 190 -2.59 8.65 8.25
C LEU A 190 -1.37 9.53 8.53
N TYR A 191 -1.44 10.79 8.11
CA TYR A 191 -0.32 11.72 8.01
C TYR A 191 -0.22 12.67 9.22
N THR A 192 -0.68 12.24 10.39
CA THR A 192 -0.69 13.07 11.60
C THR A 192 0.74 13.36 12.07
N GLY A 193 1.10 14.64 12.17
CA GLY A 193 2.42 15.08 12.63
C GLY A 193 3.46 15.27 11.52
N LEU A 194 3.07 15.18 10.24
CA LEU A 194 3.87 15.71 9.14
C LEU A 194 3.95 17.24 9.24
N PRO A 195 5.10 17.87 8.91
CA PRO A 195 5.18 19.32 8.82
C PRO A 195 4.15 19.82 7.80
N THR A 196 3.22 20.66 8.24
CA THR A 196 2.33 21.37 7.33
C THR A 196 3.21 22.29 6.47
N PRO A 197 3.17 22.21 5.12
CA PRO A 197 3.90 23.18 4.31
C PRO A 197 3.36 24.58 4.61
N THR A 198 4.19 25.43 5.22
CA THR A 198 3.85 26.80 5.62
C THR A 198 3.72 27.79 4.45
N ASN A 199 3.76 27.31 3.20
CA ASN A 199 3.70 28.14 2.00
C ASN A 199 2.57 27.69 1.07
N LEU A 200 1.33 27.90 1.48
CA LEU A 200 0.25 28.14 0.52
C LEU A 200 0.01 29.66 0.50
N PRO A 201 0.10 30.33 -0.65
CA PRO A 201 -0.32 31.72 -0.73
C PRO A 201 -1.79 31.79 -0.32
N SER A 202 -2.04 32.54 0.76
CA SER A 202 -3.38 32.88 1.21
C SER A 202 -4.16 33.41 0.00
N PRO A 203 -5.39 32.94 -0.29
CA PRO A 203 -6.20 33.57 -1.32
C PRO A 203 -6.37 35.03 -0.90
N SER A 204 -5.76 35.94 -1.65
CA SER A 204 -5.91 37.37 -1.43
C SER A 204 -7.40 37.68 -1.51
N ALA A 205 -7.93 38.27 -0.44
CA ALA A 205 -9.28 38.79 -0.43
C ALA A 205 -9.45 39.72 -1.65
N SER A 206 -10.45 39.42 -2.48
CA SER A 206 -10.84 40.27 -3.60
C SER A 206 -11.20 41.65 -3.06
N VAL A 207 -10.34 42.63 -3.28
CA VAL A 207 -10.64 44.04 -3.02
C VAL A 207 -11.75 44.45 -3.98
N VAL A 208 -12.94 44.69 -3.44
CA VAL A 208 -14.05 45.32 -4.16
C VAL A 208 -13.66 46.79 -4.35
N VAL A 209 -13.24 47.15 -5.56
CA VAL A 209 -13.09 48.55 -5.96
C VAL A 209 -14.42 49.00 -6.55
N SER A 210 -15.14 49.84 -5.81
CA SER A 210 -16.22 50.66 -6.32
C SER A 210 -15.63 51.89 -7.00
N THR A 211 -15.81 52.03 -8.32
CA THR A 211 -15.52 53.27 -9.03
C THR A 211 -16.75 53.73 -9.79
N GLY A 212 -17.31 54.83 -9.30
CA GLY A 212 -18.34 55.61 -9.97
C GLY A 212 -17.82 56.26 -11.26
N SER A 213 -18.78 56.59 -12.11
CA SER A 213 -18.71 57.15 -13.46
C SER A 213 -18.06 58.54 -13.56
N ASN A 214 -17.11 58.70 -14.49
CA ASN A 214 -17.16 59.67 -15.61
C ASN A 214 -15.77 59.81 -16.28
N GLY A 215 -15.70 59.60 -17.60
CA GLY A 215 -14.49 59.87 -18.38
C GLY A 215 -14.46 59.15 -19.72
N VAL A 216 -15.13 59.73 -20.71
CA VAL A 216 -15.02 59.38 -22.14
C VAL A 216 -13.61 59.72 -22.65
N VAL A 217 -12.96 58.83 -23.41
CA VAL A 217 -12.23 59.08 -24.69
C VAL A 217 -11.73 57.74 -25.31
N THR A 218 -12.37 57.38 -26.43
CA THR A 218 -11.96 56.70 -27.69
C THR A 218 -10.91 55.57 -27.78
N THR A 219 -11.40 54.45 -28.35
CA THR A 219 -10.86 53.59 -29.45
C THR A 219 -9.50 52.88 -29.33
N ALA A 220 -9.56 51.54 -29.33
CA ALA A 220 -9.00 50.72 -30.42
C ALA A 220 -9.65 49.32 -30.43
N THR A 221 -10.16 48.95 -31.60
CA THR A 221 -10.74 47.67 -31.97
C THR A 221 -9.66 46.60 -32.15
N ARG A 222 -9.91 45.37 -31.66
CA ARG A 222 -9.65 44.16 -32.46
C ARG A 222 -10.42 42.95 -31.94
N SER A 223 -11.20 42.41 -32.85
CA SER A 223 -12.15 41.31 -32.75
C SER A 223 -11.46 39.94 -32.73
N GLY A 224 -12.07 38.97 -32.03
CA GLY A 224 -11.69 37.56 -32.06
C GLY A 224 -12.61 36.70 -31.18
N ALA A 225 -13.84 36.47 -31.65
CA ALA A 225 -14.71 35.35 -31.25
C ALA A 225 -14.18 34.03 -31.88
N ALA A 226 -14.49 32.81 -31.50
CA ALA A 226 -15.14 32.17 -30.36
C ALA A 226 -14.94 30.63 -30.52
N ALA A 227 -15.30 29.90 -29.47
CA ALA A 227 -15.83 28.51 -29.47
C ALA A 227 -14.86 27.32 -29.65
N GLY A 228 -15.05 26.33 -28.78
CA GLY A 228 -14.51 24.98 -28.93
C GLY A 228 -14.48 24.15 -27.65
N ALA A 229 -15.60 24.01 -26.95
CA ALA A 229 -15.74 22.95 -25.95
C ALA A 229 -15.86 21.60 -26.66
N SER A 230 -15.12 20.59 -26.20
CA SER A 230 -15.37 19.18 -26.55
C SER A 230 -15.00 18.30 -25.37
N ASN A 231 -16.04 17.76 -24.74
CA ASN A 231 -15.99 16.60 -23.87
C ASN A 231 -15.74 15.33 -24.71
N THR A 232 -14.79 14.51 -24.31
CA THR A 232 -14.72 13.08 -24.67
C THR A 232 -14.18 12.33 -23.45
N THR A 233 -15.05 11.79 -22.60
CA THR A 233 -15.39 10.34 -22.54
C THR A 233 -14.16 9.42 -22.50
N SER A 234 -13.87 8.90 -21.31
CA SER A 234 -13.12 7.66 -21.10
C SER A 234 -13.74 6.49 -21.87
N PRO A 235 -12.93 5.49 -22.22
CA PRO A 235 -13.29 4.14 -21.83
C PRO A 235 -12.16 3.43 -21.08
N ASN A 236 -12.63 2.62 -20.13
CA ASN A 236 -11.88 1.63 -19.37
C ASN A 236 -10.97 0.78 -20.26
N SER A 237 -9.77 0.48 -19.77
CA SER A 237 -8.98 -0.64 -20.27
C SER A 237 -8.20 -1.26 -19.11
N ALA A 238 -8.77 -2.36 -18.61
CA ALA A 238 -8.06 -3.35 -17.81
C ALA A 238 -6.87 -3.85 -18.63
N SER A 239 -5.66 -3.54 -18.19
CA SER A 239 -4.43 -3.99 -18.82
C SER A 239 -3.74 -4.94 -17.84
N GLY A 240 -3.63 -6.20 -18.26
CA GLY A 240 -3.02 -7.27 -17.47
C GLY A 240 -1.57 -6.97 -17.11
N LEU A 241 -1.24 -7.26 -15.85
CA LEU A 241 0.09 -7.11 -15.29
C LEU A 241 1.00 -8.23 -15.82
N ALA A 242 2.01 -7.84 -16.60
CA ALA A 242 3.17 -8.66 -16.91
C ALA A 242 4.20 -8.51 -15.77
N ILE A 243 4.67 -9.64 -15.22
CA ILE A 243 5.62 -9.71 -14.11
C ILE A 243 7.02 -10.02 -14.67
N SER A 244 8.03 -9.25 -14.25
CA SER A 244 9.33 -9.71 -13.72
C SER A 244 10.54 -8.85 -14.16
N SER A 245 11.31 -8.35 -13.18
CA SER A 245 12.69 -8.78 -12.85
C SER A 245 13.56 -7.64 -12.28
N VAL A 246 14.11 -7.92 -11.08
CA VAL A 246 15.31 -7.35 -10.42
C VAL A 246 15.40 -5.82 -10.26
N SER A 247 15.32 -5.34 -9.01
CA SER A 247 16.17 -4.24 -8.51
C SER A 247 16.25 -4.21 -6.97
N ILE A 248 17.50 -4.19 -6.48
CA ILE A 248 17.87 -4.19 -5.07
C ILE A 248 17.89 -2.74 -4.59
N PHE A 249 16.82 -2.24 -3.94
CA PHE A 249 16.87 -1.14 -2.96
C PHE A 249 15.53 -1.07 -2.21
N GLY A 250 15.34 -1.93 -1.21
CA GLY A 250 14.09 -1.98 -0.44
C GLY A 250 13.86 -0.75 0.45
N ALA A 251 12.65 -0.20 0.41
CA ALA A 251 12.10 0.74 1.38
C ALA A 251 11.11 -0.01 2.28
N VAL A 252 11.30 0.04 3.60
CA VAL A 252 10.43 -0.64 4.59
C VAL A 252 9.25 0.25 4.89
N LEU A 253 8.05 -0.32 4.89
CA LEU A 253 6.89 0.30 5.51
C LEU A 253 6.61 -0.38 6.85
N ALA A 254 6.74 0.36 7.95
CA ALA A 254 6.23 -0.09 9.24
C ALA A 254 4.84 0.51 9.46
N SER A 255 3.80 -0.28 9.22
CA SER A 255 2.40 0.12 9.40
C SER A 255 1.93 -0.14 10.83
N LEU A 256 1.53 0.91 11.55
CA LEU A 256 0.62 0.81 12.70
C LEU A 256 -0.59 1.70 12.40
N LEU A 257 -1.70 1.03 12.08
CA LEU A 257 -3.01 1.61 11.89
C LEU A 257 -3.85 1.34 13.14
N PHE A 258 -4.40 2.43 13.67
CA PHE A 258 -5.32 2.54 14.81
C PHE A 258 -4.71 2.23 16.20
N ALA A 259 -4.64 3.30 17.00
CA ALA A 259 -4.71 3.26 18.45
C ALA A 259 -6.17 3.48 18.85
#